data_AF-B4D9X5-F1
#
_entry.id   AF-B4D9X5-F1
#
_cell.length_a   1.000
_cell.length_b   1.000
_cell.length_c   1.000
_cell.angle_alpha   90.00
_cell.angle_beta   90.00
_cell.angle_gamma   90.00
#
_symmetry.space_group_name_H-M   'P 1'
#
loop_
_entity.id
_entity.type
_entity.pdbx_description
1 polymer ?
#
loop_
_entity_poly.entity_id
_entity_poly.type
_entity_poly.pdbx_seq_one_letter_code
_entity_poly.pdbx_strand_id
1 'polypeptide(L)'
;MMEPTRKDLGEFYRLSLLAGLREPAEVVRWADSIVGAETSPHIAFIELCLAAAQPASRVADLLHDVPGQVTSGLPVRMLLGAAAHFISSSAANWEPLVVRLYHMAGGGRFPEEIYFRLVTLEDEYALARDGMHRTLAEVRQAFTAFLQEYEPYGPDESAWK
;
A
#
# COMPACT_ATOMS: atom_id res chain seq x y z
N MET A 1 -18.05 1.78 -6.68
CA MET A 1 -17.00 1.05 -5.95
C MET A 1 -17.58 0.58 -4.63
N MET A 2 -17.23 -0.62 -4.15
CA MET A 2 -17.60 -1.03 -2.80
C MET A 2 -16.82 -0.17 -1.81
N GLU A 3 -17.49 0.32 -0.76
CA GLU A 3 -16.84 1.07 0.30
C GLU A 3 -15.90 0.14 1.10
N PRO A 4 -14.62 0.50 1.31
CA PRO A 4 -13.70 -0.33 2.07
C PRO A 4 -14.16 -0.50 3.52
N THR A 5 -14.07 -1.73 4.04
CA THR A 5 -14.29 -1.97 5.47
C THR A 5 -13.11 -1.45 6.29
N ARG A 6 -13.25 -1.39 7.62
CA ARG A 6 -12.11 -1.10 8.51
C ARG A 6 -11.00 -2.14 8.40
N LYS A 7 -11.36 -3.40 8.13
CA LYS A 7 -10.37 -4.44 7.90
C LYS A 7 -9.61 -4.20 6.60
N ASP A 8 -10.30 -3.76 5.56
CA ASP A 8 -9.67 -3.39 4.28
C ASP A 8 -8.72 -2.22 4.44
N LEU A 9 -9.15 -1.16 5.17
CA LEU A 9 -8.31 -0.01 5.49
C LEU A 9 -7.11 -0.41 6.35
N GLY A 10 -7.30 -1.26 7.36
CA GLY A 10 -6.23 -1.76 8.20
C GLY A 10 -5.18 -2.54 7.40
N GLU A 11 -5.61 -3.44 6.52
CA GLU A 11 -4.70 -4.19 5.65
C GLU A 11 -4.03 -3.28 4.61
N PHE A 12 -4.75 -2.29 4.07
CA PHE A 12 -4.17 -1.27 3.19
C PHE A 12 -3.05 -0.48 3.89
N TYR A 13 -3.27 0.01 5.11
CA TYR A 13 -2.25 0.70 5.88
C TYR A 13 -1.07 -0.22 6.17
N ARG A 14 -1.34 -1.49 6.49
CA ARG A 14 -0.30 -2.49 6.77
C ARG A 14 0.61 -2.67 5.56
N LEU A 15 0.02 -2.87 4.38
CA LEU A 15 0.75 -3.00 3.13
C LEU A 15 1.48 -1.70 2.77
N SER A 16 0.88 -0.54 3.01
CA SER A 16 1.48 0.76 2.69
C SER A 16 2.69 1.08 3.55
N LEU A 17 2.67 0.71 4.85
CA LEU A 17 3.84 0.80 5.73
C LEU A 17 4.99 -0.08 5.21
N LEU A 18 4.69 -1.32 4.82
CA LEU A 18 5.70 -2.25 4.28
C LEU A 18 6.28 -1.77 2.94
N ALA A 19 5.45 -1.17 2.10
CA ALA A 19 5.86 -0.55 0.85
C ALA A 19 6.64 0.76 1.03
N GLY A 20 6.60 1.37 2.23
CA GLY A 20 7.19 2.69 2.50
C GLY A 20 6.41 3.84 1.88
N LEU A 21 5.11 3.65 1.63
CA LEU A 21 4.20 4.67 1.10
C LEU A 21 3.51 5.49 2.18
N ARG A 22 3.56 5.02 3.43
CA ARG A 22 2.93 5.64 4.59
C ARG A 22 3.86 5.57 5.79
N GLU A 23 3.63 6.48 6.73
CA GLU A 23 4.30 6.53 8.02
C GLU A 23 3.38 6.06 9.16
N PRO A 24 3.92 5.53 10.26
CA PRO A 24 3.16 5.18 11.46
C PRO A 24 2.19 6.28 11.93
N ALA A 25 2.61 7.54 11.83
CA ALA A 25 1.79 8.69 12.24
C ALA A 25 0.48 8.83 11.45
N GLU A 26 0.44 8.40 10.18
CA GLU A 26 -0.79 8.38 9.39
C GLU A 26 -1.78 7.32 9.89
N VAL A 27 -1.27 6.15 10.28
CA VAL A 27 -2.08 5.07 10.86
C VAL A 27 -2.67 5.49 12.21
N VAL A 28 -1.88 6.17 13.05
CA VAL A 28 -2.33 6.71 14.34
C VAL A 28 -3.48 7.69 14.13
N ARG A 29 -3.36 8.63 13.18
CA ARG A 29 -4.46 9.59 12.89
C ARG A 29 -5.74 8.89 12.42
N TRP A 30 -5.61 7.84 11.62
CA TRP A 30 -6.75 7.02 11.22
C TRP A 30 -7.40 6.30 12.42
N ALA A 31 -6.60 5.76 13.33
CA ALA A 31 -7.11 5.12 14.55
C ALA A 31 -7.77 6.14 15.50
N ASP A 32 -7.18 7.32 15.66
CA ASP A 32 -7.71 8.42 16.48
C ASP A 32 -9.08 8.87 15.99
N SER A 33 -9.31 8.93 14.67
CA SER A 33 -10.60 9.32 14.12
C SER A 33 -11.70 8.30 14.44
N ILE A 34 -11.36 7.01 14.48
CA ILE A 34 -12.29 5.95 14.88
C ILE A 34 -12.60 6.03 16.37
N VAL A 35 -11.57 6.17 17.22
CA VAL A 35 -11.73 6.31 18.68
C VAL A 35 -12.54 7.56 19.03
N GLY A 36 -12.31 8.68 18.34
CA GLY A 36 -13.05 9.93 18.56
C GLY A 36 -14.51 9.88 18.12
N ALA A 37 -14.85 9.02 17.15
CA ALA A 37 -16.21 8.87 16.64
C ALA A 37 -17.06 7.85 17.41
N GLU A 38 -16.44 6.96 18.18
CA GLU A 38 -17.11 5.81 18.81
C GLU A 38 -17.15 5.90 20.33
N THR A 39 -18.31 5.55 20.90
CA THR A 39 -18.46 5.46 22.37
C THR A 39 -17.80 4.21 22.96
N SER A 40 -17.49 3.21 22.15
CA SER A 40 -16.87 1.95 22.58
C SER A 40 -16.04 1.34 21.44
N PRO A 41 -14.88 1.95 21.11
CA PRO A 41 -14.02 1.46 20.05
C PRO A 41 -13.39 0.11 20.41
N HIS A 42 -13.13 -0.72 19.40
CA HIS A 42 -12.43 -1.99 19.58
C HIS A 42 -10.98 -1.75 20.08
N ILE A 43 -10.48 -2.64 20.95
CA ILE A 43 -9.16 -2.50 21.59
C ILE A 43 -8.01 -2.34 20.59
N ALA A 44 -8.09 -3.00 19.42
CA ALA A 44 -7.12 -2.85 18.35
C ALA A 44 -6.89 -1.39 17.91
N PHE A 45 -7.95 -0.56 17.88
CA PHE A 45 -7.80 0.86 17.53
C PHE A 45 -7.15 1.66 18.66
N ILE A 46 -7.44 1.32 19.91
CA ILE A 46 -6.79 1.94 21.08
C ILE A 46 -5.29 1.62 21.07
N GLU A 47 -4.90 0.37 20.78
CA GLU A 47 -3.50 -0.01 20.67
C GLU A 47 -2.78 0.72 19.53
N LEU A 48 -3.45 0.93 18.40
CA LEU A 48 -2.91 1.72 17.29
C LEU A 48 -2.69 3.20 17.67
N CYS A 49 -3.62 3.83 18.39
CA CYS A 49 -3.44 5.20 18.90
C CYS A 49 -2.19 5.34 19.77
N LEU A 50 -1.87 4.30 20.56
CA LEU A 50 -0.71 4.27 21.45
C LEU A 50 0.61 3.92 20.75
N ALA A 51 0.58 3.63 19.44
CA ALA A 51 1.73 3.14 18.69
C ALA A 51 2.57 4.25 18.01
N ALA A 52 2.33 5.54 18.30
CA ALA A 52 2.96 6.66 17.60
C ALA A 52 4.51 6.66 17.60
N ALA A 53 5.13 6.13 18.65
CA ALA A 53 6.60 6.02 18.76
C ALA A 53 7.15 4.64 18.33
N GLN A 54 6.29 3.73 17.86
CA GLN A 54 6.68 2.37 17.50
C GLN A 54 7.23 2.31 16.06
N PRO A 55 8.13 1.37 15.76
CA PRO A 55 8.60 1.17 14.39
C PRO A 55 7.47 0.66 13.49
N ALA A 56 7.55 0.95 12.19
CA ALA A 56 6.54 0.57 11.20
C ALA A 56 6.21 -0.92 11.20
N SER A 57 7.19 -1.80 11.48
CA SER A 57 6.95 -3.24 11.64
C SER A 57 5.98 -3.57 12.77
N ARG A 58 6.15 -2.94 13.94
CA ARG A 58 5.27 -3.15 15.09
C ARG A 58 3.86 -2.62 14.82
N VAL A 59 3.74 -1.47 14.14
CA VAL A 59 2.43 -0.93 13.73
C VAL A 59 1.76 -1.84 12.71
N ALA A 60 2.53 -2.41 11.77
CA ALA A 60 2.02 -3.38 10.81
C ALA A 60 1.49 -4.66 11.50
N ASP A 61 2.12 -5.11 12.58
CA ASP A 61 1.61 -6.23 13.38
C ASP A 61 0.28 -5.86 14.05
N LEU A 62 0.17 -4.69 14.67
CA LEU A 62 -1.10 -4.23 15.29
C LEU A 62 -2.24 -4.10 14.26
N LEU A 63 -1.93 -3.66 13.04
CA LEU A 63 -2.92 -3.59 11.95
C LEU A 63 -3.45 -4.97 11.53
N HIS A 64 -2.68 -6.03 11.74
CA HIS A 64 -3.16 -7.39 11.51
C HIS A 64 -4.34 -7.76 12.44
N ASP A 65 -4.36 -7.22 13.66
CA ASP A 65 -5.34 -7.54 14.70
C ASP A 65 -6.64 -6.72 14.59
N VAL A 66 -6.71 -5.77 13.65
CA VAL A 66 -7.96 -5.07 13.33
C VAL A 66 -9.05 -6.11 12.97
N PRO A 67 -10.23 -6.06 13.60
CA PRO A 67 -11.26 -7.08 13.41
C PRO A 67 -11.94 -6.98 12.03
N GLY A 68 -12.47 -8.10 11.57
CA GLY A 68 -13.22 -8.21 10.31
C GLY A 68 -12.54 -9.13 9.29
N GLN A 69 -13.10 -9.19 8.09
CA GLN A 69 -12.57 -9.96 6.96
C GLN A 69 -12.11 -9.02 5.86
N VAL A 70 -10.99 -9.35 5.23
CA VAL A 70 -10.48 -8.62 4.07
C VAL A 70 -11.34 -8.96 2.86
N THR A 71 -11.81 -7.94 2.16
CA THR A 71 -12.39 -8.05 0.83
C THR A 71 -11.30 -8.49 -0.14
N SER A 72 -11.49 -9.64 -0.78
CA SER A 72 -10.46 -10.28 -1.61
C SER A 72 -9.84 -9.32 -2.64
N GLY A 73 -8.53 -9.13 -2.55
CA GLY A 73 -7.73 -8.29 -3.45
C GLY A 73 -7.93 -6.78 -3.29
N LEU A 74 -8.92 -6.30 -2.53
CA LEU A 74 -9.22 -4.87 -2.43
C LEU A 74 -8.06 -4.07 -1.79
N PRO A 75 -7.48 -4.46 -0.64
CA PRO A 75 -6.35 -3.72 -0.06
C PRO A 75 -5.13 -3.63 -0.97
N VAL A 76 -4.88 -4.66 -1.79
CA VAL A 76 -3.79 -4.67 -2.78
C VAL A 76 -4.10 -3.67 -3.89
N ARG A 77 -5.33 -3.63 -4.40
CA ARG A 77 -5.75 -2.62 -5.39
C ARG A 77 -5.63 -1.20 -4.83
N MET A 78 -6.02 -0.99 -3.57
CA MET A 78 -5.86 0.29 -2.88
C MET A 78 -4.38 0.70 -2.74
N LEU A 79 -3.51 -0.25 -2.39
CA LEU A 79 -2.06 -0.04 -2.34
C LEU A 79 -1.51 0.42 -3.70
N LEU A 80 -1.92 -0.24 -4.79
CA LEU A 80 -1.47 0.12 -6.14
C LEU A 80 -2.01 1.48 -6.59
N GLY A 81 -3.25 1.82 -6.22
CA GLY A 81 -3.80 3.16 -6.43
C GLY A 81 -3.03 4.25 -5.68
N ALA A 82 -2.68 3.99 -4.40
CA ALA A 82 -1.83 4.90 -3.62
C ALA A 82 -0.42 5.02 -4.22
N ALA A 83 0.16 3.92 -4.70
CA ALA A 83 1.43 3.92 -5.42
C ALA A 83 1.35 4.77 -6.70
N ALA A 84 0.25 4.71 -7.46
CA ALA A 84 0.02 5.53 -8.65
C ALA A 84 0.07 7.03 -8.34
N HIS A 85 -0.59 7.46 -7.26
CA HIS A 85 -0.54 8.85 -6.81
C HIS A 85 0.88 9.24 -6.36
N PHE A 86 1.57 8.37 -5.64
CA PHE A 86 2.94 8.61 -5.18
C PHE A 86 3.90 8.85 -6.35
N ILE A 87 3.91 7.98 -7.37
CA ILE A 87 4.83 8.10 -8.51
C ILE A 87 4.49 9.25 -9.48
N SER A 88 3.26 9.75 -9.43
CA SER A 88 2.82 10.92 -10.20
C SER A 88 3.43 12.21 -9.65
N SER A 89 3.91 12.20 -8.40
CA SER A 89 4.73 13.29 -7.87
C SER A 89 6.15 13.25 -8.48
N SER A 90 6.60 14.36 -9.09
CA SER A 90 7.82 14.41 -9.91
C SER A 90 9.13 14.09 -9.17
N ALA A 91 9.11 14.08 -7.83
CA ALA A 91 10.25 13.79 -6.97
C ALA A 91 10.32 12.34 -6.47
N ALA A 92 9.30 11.51 -6.74
CA ALA A 92 9.25 10.15 -6.23
C ALA A 92 10.25 9.22 -6.93
N ASN A 93 11.06 8.52 -6.12
CA ASN A 93 11.92 7.46 -6.62
C ASN A 93 11.10 6.17 -6.80
N TRP A 94 10.81 5.80 -8.06
CA TRP A 94 9.98 4.66 -8.42
C TRP A 94 10.72 3.31 -8.31
N GLU A 95 12.06 3.31 -8.40
CA GLU A 95 12.85 2.08 -8.46
C GLU A 95 12.77 1.24 -7.17
N PRO A 96 12.92 1.82 -5.96
CA PRO A 96 12.73 1.04 -4.74
C PRO A 96 11.31 0.50 -4.60
N LEU A 97 10.32 1.19 -5.18
CA LEU A 97 8.92 0.81 -5.07
C LEU A 97 8.60 -0.42 -5.92
N VAL A 98 9.10 -0.51 -7.17
CA VAL A 98 8.89 -1.71 -8.00
C VAL A 98 9.47 -2.96 -7.33
N VAL A 99 10.68 -2.86 -6.77
CA VAL A 99 11.33 -3.98 -6.07
C VAL A 99 10.56 -4.38 -4.80
N ARG A 100 10.11 -3.40 -4.00
CA ARG A 100 9.32 -3.68 -2.78
C ARG A 100 8.00 -4.35 -3.10
N LEU A 101 7.26 -3.85 -4.10
CA LEU A 101 5.99 -4.44 -4.50
C LEU A 101 6.17 -5.88 -5.02
N TYR A 102 7.22 -6.14 -5.79
CA TYR A 102 7.58 -7.49 -6.21
C TYR A 102 7.85 -8.43 -5.02
N HIS A 103 8.73 -8.03 -4.08
CA HIS A 103 9.02 -8.83 -2.89
C HIS A 103 7.77 -9.09 -2.03
N MET A 104 6.90 -8.09 -1.89
CA MET A 104 5.62 -8.24 -1.18
C MET A 104 4.68 -9.23 -1.88
N ALA A 105 4.61 -9.16 -3.21
CA ALA A 105 3.79 -10.07 -4.00
C ALA A 105 4.26 -11.52 -3.90
N GLY A 106 5.58 -11.76 -3.84
CA GLY A 106 6.17 -13.09 -3.60
C GLY A 106 5.80 -13.73 -2.26
N GLY A 107 5.26 -12.97 -1.30
CA GLY A 107 4.73 -13.48 -0.04
C GLY A 107 3.34 -14.11 -0.11
N GLY A 108 2.75 -14.26 -1.31
CA GLY A 108 1.48 -14.95 -1.54
C GLY A 108 0.22 -14.16 -1.16
N ARG A 109 0.34 -12.85 -0.92
CA ARG A 109 -0.78 -11.98 -0.50
C ARG A 109 -1.46 -11.25 -1.65
N PHE A 110 -0.83 -11.23 -2.82
CA PHE A 110 -1.32 -10.49 -3.98
C PHE A 110 -2.14 -11.42 -4.87
N PRO A 111 -3.22 -10.93 -5.49
CA PRO A 111 -3.90 -11.65 -6.57
C PRO A 111 -2.91 -12.10 -7.64
N GLU A 112 -3.11 -13.30 -8.18
CA GLU A 112 -2.18 -13.95 -9.10
C GLU A 112 -1.89 -13.08 -10.34
N GLU A 113 -2.91 -12.41 -10.87
CA GLU A 113 -2.78 -11.50 -12.01
C GLU A 113 -1.89 -10.30 -11.69
N ILE A 114 -1.93 -9.81 -10.46
CA ILE A 114 -1.09 -8.70 -9.99
C ILE A 114 0.34 -9.18 -9.76
N TYR A 115 0.49 -10.36 -9.15
CA TYR A 115 1.79 -10.98 -8.91
C TYR A 115 2.57 -11.15 -10.22
N PHE A 116 1.98 -11.77 -11.25
CA PHE A 116 2.67 -11.98 -12.51
C PHE A 116 3.04 -10.68 -13.21
N ARG A 117 2.19 -9.66 -13.15
CA ARG A 117 2.52 -8.33 -13.71
C ARG A 117 3.72 -7.71 -12.99
N LEU A 118 3.79 -7.81 -11.66
CA LEU A 118 4.92 -7.30 -10.88
C LEU A 118 6.21 -8.09 -11.14
N VAL A 119 6.13 -9.42 -11.33
CA VAL A 119 7.28 -10.24 -11.73
C VAL A 119 7.85 -9.77 -13.07
N THR A 120 6.99 -9.57 -14.07
CA THR A 120 7.43 -9.06 -15.39
C THR A 120 8.06 -7.67 -15.28
N LEU A 121 7.45 -6.76 -14.53
CA LEU A 121 7.95 -5.40 -14.37
C LEU A 121 9.29 -5.33 -13.62
N GLU A 122 9.50 -6.21 -12.63
CA GLU A 122 10.77 -6.29 -11.92
C GLU A 122 11.89 -6.88 -12.79
N ASP A 123 11.59 -7.92 -13.59
CA ASP A 123 12.53 -8.49 -14.55
C ASP A 123 12.92 -7.47 -15.64
N GLU A 124 11.92 -6.75 -16.19
CA GLU A 124 12.17 -5.65 -17.14
C GLU A 124 13.02 -4.54 -16.50
N TYR A 125 12.79 -4.19 -15.23
CA TYR A 125 13.61 -3.23 -14.49
C TYR A 125 15.05 -3.72 -14.32
N ALA A 126 15.25 -4.97 -13.92
CA ALA A 126 16.58 -5.56 -13.74
C ALA A 126 17.38 -5.53 -15.05
N LEU A 127 16.75 -5.93 -16.16
CA LEU A 127 17.38 -5.92 -17.49
C LEU A 127 17.67 -4.50 -17.99
N ALA A 128 16.77 -3.54 -17.75
CA ALA A 128 16.97 -2.14 -18.15
C ALA A 128 18.08 -1.47 -17.33
N ARG A 129 18.16 -1.75 -16.04
CA ARG A 129 19.24 -1.27 -15.15
C ARG A 129 20.61 -1.74 -15.62
N ASP A 130 20.68 -2.97 -16.11
CA ASP A 130 21.92 -3.57 -16.61
C ASP A 130 22.18 -3.26 -18.11
N GLY A 131 21.33 -2.42 -18.73
CA GLY A 131 21.48 -1.94 -20.10
C GLY A 131 21.18 -2.98 -21.19
N MET A 132 20.45 -4.06 -20.86
CA MET A 132 20.23 -5.20 -21.75
C MET A 132 18.90 -5.15 -22.51
N HIS A 133 17.82 -4.66 -21.89
CA HIS A 133 16.48 -4.62 -22.50
C HIS A 133 15.71 -3.39 -22.02
N ARG A 134 15.18 -2.60 -22.96
CA ARG A 134 14.52 -1.31 -22.71
C ARG A 134 15.41 -0.31 -21.96
N THR A 135 14.93 0.92 -21.88
CA THR A 135 15.48 1.97 -21.03
C THR A 135 14.72 2.06 -19.72
N LEU A 136 15.38 2.58 -18.66
CA LEU A 136 14.70 2.85 -17.39
C LEU A 136 13.48 3.79 -17.56
N ALA A 137 13.50 4.68 -18.56
CA ALA A 137 12.38 5.55 -18.87
C ALA A 137 11.17 4.76 -19.42
N GLU A 138 11.39 3.80 -20.31
CA GLU A 138 10.34 2.93 -20.84
C GLU A 138 9.77 2.02 -19.75
N VAL A 139 10.61 1.46 -18.89
CA VAL A 139 10.16 0.65 -17.74
C VAL A 139 9.37 1.51 -16.75
N ARG A 140 9.83 2.72 -16.43
CA ARG A 140 9.06 3.66 -15.61
C ARG A 140 7.68 3.94 -16.21
N GLN A 141 7.60 4.11 -17.52
CA GLN A 141 6.32 4.34 -18.20
C GLN A 141 5.40 3.12 -18.08
N ALA A 142 5.91 1.91 -18.30
CA ALA A 142 5.15 0.67 -18.16
C ALA A 142 4.68 0.45 -16.72
N PHE A 143 5.55 0.69 -15.74
CA PHE A 143 5.21 0.61 -14.31
C PHE A 143 4.14 1.65 -13.93
N THR A 144 4.26 2.88 -14.44
CA THR A 144 3.26 3.93 -14.24
C THR A 144 1.90 3.53 -14.82
N ALA A 145 1.88 3.05 -16.05
CA ALA A 145 0.66 2.63 -16.73
C ALA A 145 -0.04 1.50 -15.97
N PHE A 146 0.73 0.51 -15.49
CA PHE A 146 0.22 -0.56 -14.65
C PHE A 146 -0.43 -0.04 -13.35
N LEU A 147 0.23 0.88 -12.64
CA LEU A 147 -0.31 1.44 -11.40
C LEU A 147 -1.58 2.28 -11.64
N GLN A 148 -1.64 3.00 -12.76
CA GLN A 148 -2.81 3.81 -13.15
C GLN A 148 -4.08 2.97 -13.37
N GLU A 149 -3.95 1.68 -13.71
CA GLU A 149 -5.09 0.74 -13.76
C GLU A 149 -5.83 0.67 -12.40
N TYR A 150 -5.15 1.01 -11.30
CA TYR A 150 -5.65 0.93 -9.93
C TYR A 150 -5.91 2.29 -9.28
N GLU A 151 -5.66 3.41 -9.96
CA GLU A 151 -5.91 4.76 -9.45
C GLU A 151 -7.33 4.94 -8.87
N PRO A 152 -8.42 4.40 -9.49
CA PRO A 152 -9.76 4.53 -8.91
C PRO A 152 -9.91 3.90 -7.52
N TYR A 153 -9.08 2.92 -7.17
CA TYR A 153 -9.11 2.25 -5.86
C TYR A 153 -8.29 2.98 -4.80
N GLY A 154 -7.53 4.02 -5.16
CA GLY A 154 -6.79 4.83 -4.20
C GLY A 154 -7.75 5.42 -3.17
N PRO A 155 -7.47 5.29 -1.86
CA PRO A 155 -8.32 5.91 -0.85
C PRO A 155 -8.29 7.43 -1.01
N ASP A 156 -9.46 8.06 -0.91
CA ASP A 156 -9.55 9.52 -0.95
C ASP A 156 -8.81 10.11 0.26
N GLU A 157 -7.63 10.67 0.00
CA GLU A 157 -6.76 11.26 1.02
C GLU A 157 -7.34 12.54 1.63
N SER A 158 -8.34 13.16 0.98
CA SER A 158 -8.99 14.38 1.49
C SER A 158 -9.84 14.13 2.73
N ALA A 159 -10.21 12.88 3.01
CA ALA A 159 -10.96 12.49 4.19
C ALA A 159 -10.11 12.34 5.48
N TRP A 160 -8.77 12.44 5.37
CA TRP A 160 -7.83 12.11 6.46
C TRP A 160 -6.81 13.22 6.77
N LYS A 161 -6.98 14.41 6.17
CA LYS A 161 -6.23 15.63 6.46
C LYS A 161 -6.99 16.50 7.46
#